data_AF-A0A4Q6BUK7-F1
#
_entry.id   AF-A0A4Q6BUK7-F1
#
_cell.length_a   1.000
_cell.length_b   1.000
_cell.length_c   1.000
_cell.angle_alpha   90.00
_cell.angle_beta   90.00
_cell.angle_gamma   90.00
#
_symmetry.space_group_name_H-M   'P 1'
#
loop_
_entity.id
_entity.type
_entity.pdbx_description
1 polymer ?
#
loop_
_entity_poly.entity_id
_entity_poly.type
_entity_poly.pdbx_seq_one_letter_code
_entity_poly.pdbx_strand_id
1 'polypeptide(L)'
;SRKSERDEEARLTFLKGFVTALASSGVDRDLGLSLLLDFIRGTRAKASFFTLLNRETRVRDDLARLFSISPYLGSLLASRPELIDEFIFRKQAQTSADLEILLEELAERRLLVELIAANQYLADLDLKNLSTNLTRSADSITQALLERLREEYSAHGVSIVPMGKWGGGELGLRSDLDFVFVTKEEPKPEDHKLARRFLARITEAHRGGSIYAVDMRLRPSGNAGPILVSESRLKSYLDGTAEDATAAAWERQAYLRARPGKNLSFHPAEVAAQRGLSATDLEELESIRSRLFFKEKVGEIDLKLTDGGLADVEFTAQIALLARKEFSIDPSTSGMIQWLEGIDSSWKSLGAEVRERYEFIRKVEQLFQLTTSQSGSRIRVKSDEFKRLALVMKVAPEDLESQLRLNFAALAKALNSVRSFARR
;
A
#
# COMPACT_ATOMS: atom_id res chain seq x y z
N SER A 1 -23.36 -35.37 1.90
CA SER A 1 -22.03 -35.82 1.41
C SER A 1 -22.03 -37.34 1.32
N ARG A 2 -21.36 -37.99 0.36
CA ARG A 2 -21.11 -39.46 0.37
C ARG A 2 -19.95 -39.84 1.33
N LYS A 3 -19.81 -39.18 2.49
CA LYS A 3 -18.68 -39.37 3.43
C LYS A 3 -19.18 -39.78 4.82
N SER A 4 -18.31 -40.43 5.60
CA SER A 4 -18.61 -40.97 6.93
C SER A 4 -19.27 -39.97 7.88
N GLU A 5 -20.10 -40.42 8.82
CA GLU A 5 -20.80 -39.58 9.81
C GLU A 5 -19.88 -38.61 10.55
N ARG A 6 -18.65 -39.06 10.87
CA ARG A 6 -17.61 -38.26 11.53
C ARG A 6 -17.23 -36.99 10.75
N ASP A 7 -17.18 -37.07 9.43
CA ASP A 7 -16.87 -35.93 8.56
C ASP A 7 -18.01 -34.90 8.56
N GLU A 8 -19.25 -35.37 8.71
CA GLU A 8 -20.44 -34.53 8.78
C GLU A 8 -20.53 -33.84 10.14
N GLU A 9 -20.24 -34.55 11.23
CA GLU A 9 -20.19 -34.01 12.57
C GLU A 9 -19.15 -32.89 12.71
N ALA A 10 -17.93 -33.09 12.18
CA ALA A 10 -16.89 -32.06 12.21
C ALA A 10 -17.33 -30.78 11.47
N ARG A 11 -17.98 -30.92 10.31
CA ARG A 11 -18.52 -29.78 9.55
C ARG A 11 -19.63 -29.08 10.32
N LEU A 12 -20.60 -29.82 10.87
CA LEU A 12 -21.71 -29.25 11.63
C LEU A 12 -21.22 -28.53 12.89
N THR A 13 -20.21 -29.07 13.56
CA THR A 13 -19.57 -28.44 14.72
C THR A 13 -18.91 -27.12 14.34
N PHE A 14 -18.17 -27.09 13.23
CA PHE A 14 -17.56 -25.86 12.73
C PHE A 14 -18.61 -24.82 12.37
N LEU A 15 -19.65 -25.24 11.63
CA LEU A 15 -20.73 -24.35 11.21
C LEU A 15 -21.45 -23.71 12.39
N LYS A 16 -21.82 -24.51 13.40
CA LYS A 16 -22.44 -23.99 14.63
C LYS A 16 -21.53 -22.99 15.32
N GLY A 17 -20.26 -23.35 15.53
CA GLY A 17 -19.29 -22.47 16.17
C GLY A 17 -19.07 -21.16 15.41
N PHE A 18 -18.96 -21.24 14.08
CA PHE A 18 -18.76 -20.06 13.22
C PHE A 18 -19.98 -19.15 13.25
N VAL A 19 -21.20 -19.68 13.14
CA VAL A 19 -22.43 -18.87 13.19
C VAL A 19 -22.59 -18.23 14.57
N THR A 20 -22.25 -18.93 15.65
CA THR A 20 -22.22 -18.34 17.00
C THR A 20 -21.22 -17.19 17.07
N ALA A 21 -19.99 -17.38 16.59
CA ALA A 21 -18.98 -16.33 16.55
C ALA A 21 -19.45 -15.13 15.71
N LEU A 22 -19.98 -15.37 14.51
CA LEU A 22 -20.54 -14.35 13.63
C LEU A 22 -21.70 -13.57 14.28
N ALA A 23 -22.54 -14.24 15.06
CA ALA A 23 -23.63 -13.58 15.78
C ALA A 23 -23.12 -12.63 16.89
N SER A 24 -22.04 -13.02 17.57
CA SER A 24 -21.46 -12.28 18.70
C SER A 24 -20.50 -11.16 18.29
N SER A 25 -19.75 -11.32 17.20
CA SER A 25 -18.67 -10.41 16.80
C SER A 25 -18.76 -9.92 15.35
N GLY A 26 -19.79 -10.33 14.61
CA GLY A 26 -19.95 -9.99 13.19
C GLY A 26 -20.49 -8.58 12.96
N VAL A 27 -19.83 -7.84 12.06
CA VAL A 27 -20.25 -6.51 11.63
C VAL A 27 -21.39 -6.60 10.62
N ASP A 28 -21.21 -7.39 9.56
CA ASP A 28 -22.23 -7.69 8.56
C ASP A 28 -22.45 -9.20 8.48
N ARG A 29 -23.60 -9.64 8.97
CA ARG A 29 -23.94 -11.06 9.07
C ARG A 29 -24.25 -11.67 7.71
N ASP A 30 -24.89 -10.92 6.82
CA ASP A 30 -25.29 -11.42 5.51
C ASP A 30 -24.06 -11.64 4.63
N LEU A 31 -23.12 -10.68 4.65
CA LEU A 31 -21.81 -10.86 4.04
C LEU A 31 -21.07 -12.07 4.64
N GLY A 32 -21.03 -12.17 5.96
CA GLY A 32 -20.34 -13.24 6.66
C GLY A 32 -20.88 -14.63 6.30
N LEU A 33 -22.20 -14.79 6.22
CA LEU A 33 -22.85 -16.02 5.80
C LEU A 33 -22.62 -16.34 4.32
N SER A 34 -22.68 -15.32 3.45
CA SER A 34 -22.41 -15.48 2.02
C SER A 34 -21.00 -16.01 1.77
N LEU A 35 -20.00 -15.38 2.39
CA LEU A 35 -18.60 -15.81 2.27
C LEU A 35 -18.34 -17.17 2.93
N LEU A 36 -19.03 -17.50 4.02
CA LEU A 36 -18.97 -18.84 4.61
C LEU A 36 -19.45 -19.90 3.62
N LEU A 37 -20.54 -19.65 2.89
CA LEU A 37 -21.04 -20.59 1.88
C LEU A 37 -20.00 -20.80 0.76
N ASP A 38 -19.39 -19.73 0.28
CA ASP A 38 -18.36 -19.80 -0.75
C ASP A 38 -17.10 -20.52 -0.25
N PHE A 39 -16.70 -20.28 1.00
CA PHE A 39 -15.60 -20.98 1.65
C PHE A 39 -15.83 -22.48 1.79
N ILE A 40 -17.03 -22.89 2.21
CA ILE A 40 -17.38 -24.32 2.31
C ILE A 40 -17.38 -24.99 0.93
N ARG A 41 -17.85 -24.29 -0.11
CA ARG A 41 -17.78 -24.77 -1.50
C ARG A 41 -16.32 -24.91 -1.96
N GLY A 42 -15.48 -23.93 -1.65
CA GLY A 42 -14.06 -23.91 -1.98
C GLY A 42 -13.24 -25.01 -1.33
N THR A 43 -13.49 -25.33 -0.06
CA THR A 43 -12.76 -26.37 0.70
C THR A 43 -13.02 -27.80 0.20
N ARG A 44 -14.01 -28.01 -0.69
CA ARG A 44 -14.46 -29.32 -1.18
C ARG A 44 -14.73 -30.35 -0.07
N ALA A 45 -15.06 -29.88 1.13
CA ALA A 45 -15.47 -30.71 2.26
C ALA A 45 -14.42 -31.74 2.76
N LYS A 46 -13.13 -31.38 2.86
CA LYS A 46 -12.13 -32.20 3.59
C LYS A 46 -12.38 -32.12 5.10
N ALA A 47 -12.76 -33.22 5.74
CA ALA A 47 -13.09 -33.23 7.17
C ALA A 47 -11.91 -32.99 8.11
N SER A 48 -10.69 -33.34 7.68
CA SER A 48 -9.47 -33.03 8.42
C SER A 48 -9.29 -31.54 8.66
N PHE A 49 -9.64 -30.72 7.67
CA PHE A 49 -9.55 -29.26 7.73
C PHE A 49 -10.54 -28.67 8.76
N PHE A 50 -11.80 -29.11 8.73
CA PHE A 50 -12.79 -28.69 9.75
C PHE A 50 -12.43 -29.19 11.14
N THR A 51 -11.81 -30.37 11.25
CA THR A 51 -11.31 -30.87 12.53
C THR A 51 -10.22 -29.97 13.10
N LEU A 52 -9.31 -29.46 12.26
CA LEU A 52 -8.29 -28.47 12.66
C LEU A 52 -8.96 -27.18 13.14
N LEU A 53 -9.88 -26.61 12.36
CA LEU A 53 -10.59 -25.37 12.71
C LEU A 53 -11.44 -25.48 13.99
N ASN A 54 -11.98 -26.67 14.27
CA ASN A 54 -12.71 -26.91 15.53
C ASN A 54 -11.78 -26.96 16.75
N ARG A 55 -10.51 -27.35 16.58
CA ARG A 55 -9.51 -27.29 17.65
C ARG A 55 -9.03 -25.86 17.86
N GLU A 56 -8.81 -25.14 16.77
CA GLU A 56 -8.34 -23.75 16.77
C GLU A 56 -9.53 -22.76 16.80
N THR A 57 -10.26 -22.73 17.91
CA THR A 57 -11.46 -21.87 18.07
C THR A 57 -11.19 -20.39 17.81
N ARG A 58 -9.99 -19.90 18.17
CA ARG A 58 -9.57 -18.53 17.85
C ARG A 58 -9.52 -18.25 16.35
N VAL A 59 -9.02 -19.19 15.54
CA VAL A 59 -8.96 -19.05 14.08
C VAL A 59 -10.36 -19.03 13.50
N ARG A 60 -11.27 -19.88 14.00
CA ARG A 60 -12.68 -19.86 13.59
C ARG A 60 -13.34 -18.51 13.88
N ASP A 61 -13.09 -17.95 15.07
CA ASP A 61 -13.70 -16.69 15.49
C ASP A 61 -13.11 -15.50 14.70
N ASP A 62 -11.80 -15.51 14.44
CA ASP A 62 -11.12 -14.54 13.56
C ASP A 62 -11.67 -14.62 12.12
N LEU A 63 -11.90 -15.83 11.59
CA LEU A 63 -12.52 -16.03 10.27
C LEU A 63 -13.94 -15.48 10.22
N ALA A 64 -14.76 -15.75 11.25
CA ALA A 64 -16.12 -15.23 11.33
C ALA A 64 -16.15 -13.70 11.36
N ARG A 65 -15.26 -13.10 12.16
CA ARG A 65 -15.08 -11.65 12.21
C ARG A 65 -14.62 -11.10 10.86
N LEU A 66 -13.58 -11.69 10.25
CA LEU A 66 -13.04 -11.25 8.97
C LEU A 66 -14.08 -11.32 7.85
N PHE A 67 -14.85 -12.41 7.77
CA PHE A 67 -15.88 -12.57 6.74
C PHE A 67 -17.02 -11.57 6.92
N SER A 68 -17.31 -11.16 8.16
CA SER A 68 -18.30 -10.10 8.39
C SER A 68 -17.83 -8.69 8.04
N ILE A 69 -16.54 -8.50 7.79
CA ILE A 69 -15.93 -7.19 7.56
C ILE A 69 -15.48 -7.07 6.11
N SER A 70 -14.72 -8.04 5.62
CA SER A 70 -13.93 -7.91 4.40
C SER A 70 -14.40 -8.80 3.25
N PRO A 71 -15.06 -8.22 2.23
CA PRO A 71 -15.37 -8.93 0.99
C PRO A 71 -14.10 -9.36 0.27
N TYR A 72 -13.06 -8.51 0.31
CA TYR A 72 -11.79 -8.79 -0.34
C TYR A 72 -11.09 -10.03 0.24
N LEU A 73 -10.73 -9.98 1.53
CA LEU A 73 -10.01 -11.08 2.17
C LEU A 73 -10.88 -12.32 2.37
N GLY A 74 -12.19 -12.12 2.58
CA GLY A 74 -13.15 -13.21 2.65
C GLY A 74 -13.23 -13.98 1.32
N SER A 75 -13.33 -13.27 0.19
CA SER A 75 -13.35 -13.91 -1.13
C SER A 75 -12.02 -14.59 -1.45
N LEU A 76 -10.90 -13.97 -1.05
CA LEU A 76 -9.57 -14.58 -1.18
C LEU A 76 -9.52 -15.92 -0.44
N LEU A 77 -9.90 -15.95 0.84
CA LEU A 77 -9.90 -17.18 1.64
C LEU A 77 -10.91 -18.22 1.15
N ALA A 78 -12.07 -17.79 0.64
CA ALA A 78 -13.03 -18.68 0.02
C ALA A 78 -12.46 -19.36 -1.23
N SER A 79 -11.70 -18.62 -2.03
CA SER A 79 -11.04 -19.14 -3.23
C SER A 79 -9.76 -19.95 -2.95
N ARG A 80 -9.08 -19.68 -1.82
CA ARG A 80 -7.84 -20.33 -1.40
C ARG A 80 -7.86 -20.74 0.09
N PRO A 81 -8.68 -21.72 0.49
CA PRO A 81 -8.77 -22.14 1.89
C PRO A 81 -7.47 -22.72 2.45
N GLU A 82 -6.58 -23.22 1.59
CA GLU A 82 -5.26 -23.75 1.96
C GLU A 82 -4.37 -22.72 2.66
N LEU A 83 -4.59 -21.41 2.43
CA LEU A 83 -3.84 -20.34 3.11
C LEU A 83 -4.02 -20.37 4.63
N ILE A 84 -5.10 -20.97 5.13
CA ILE A 84 -5.33 -21.11 6.56
C ILE A 84 -4.40 -22.14 7.19
N ASP A 85 -4.11 -23.24 6.49
CA ASP A 85 -3.15 -24.22 6.98
C ASP A 85 -1.77 -23.57 7.12
N GLU A 86 -1.31 -22.83 6.11
CA GLU A 86 -0.04 -22.10 6.17
C GLU A 86 -0.03 -20.99 7.23
N PHE A 87 -1.16 -20.31 7.44
CA PHE A 87 -1.31 -19.34 8.53
C PHE A 87 -1.13 -19.99 9.91
N ILE A 88 -1.70 -21.18 10.12
CA ILE A 88 -1.62 -21.92 11.39
C ILE A 88 -0.23 -22.51 11.59
N PHE A 89 0.34 -23.16 10.57
CA PHE A 89 1.58 -23.91 10.68
C PHE A 89 2.84 -23.05 10.48
N ARG A 90 2.71 -21.79 10.03
CA ARG A 90 3.79 -20.82 9.77
C ARG A 90 5.02 -21.47 9.14
N LYS A 91 4.81 -22.27 8.10
CA LYS A 91 5.89 -23.06 7.53
C LYS A 91 6.88 -22.10 6.85
N GLN A 92 8.14 -22.15 7.27
CA GLN A 92 9.20 -21.46 6.52
C GLN A 92 9.47 -22.28 5.25
N ALA A 93 9.01 -21.78 4.11
CA ALA A 93 9.44 -22.29 2.82
C ALA A 93 10.91 -21.90 2.59
N GLN A 94 11.75 -22.88 2.27
CA GLN A 94 13.07 -22.61 1.68
C GLN A 94 12.84 -22.12 0.26
N THR A 95 13.50 -21.02 -0.12
CA THR A 95 13.37 -20.42 -1.44
C THR A 95 13.87 -21.39 -2.52
N SER A 96 12.99 -21.75 -3.46
CA SER A 96 13.34 -22.67 -4.55
C SER A 96 14.31 -22.03 -5.57
N ALA A 97 15.18 -22.86 -6.16
CA ALA A 97 16.04 -22.46 -7.28
C ALA A 97 15.29 -22.43 -8.63
N ASP A 98 14.14 -23.10 -8.71
CA ASP A 98 13.26 -23.06 -9.88
C ASP A 98 12.43 -21.77 -9.87
N LEU A 99 12.42 -21.03 -10.98
CA LEU A 99 11.75 -19.74 -11.07
C LEU A 99 10.22 -19.86 -10.95
N GLU A 100 9.61 -20.88 -11.52
CA GLU A 100 8.15 -21.03 -11.47
C GLU A 100 7.70 -21.40 -10.05
N ILE A 101 8.44 -22.30 -9.38
CA ILE A 101 8.20 -22.63 -7.96
C ILE A 101 8.40 -21.38 -7.09
N LEU A 102 9.47 -20.63 -7.31
CA LEU A 102 9.73 -19.37 -6.60
C LEU A 102 8.55 -18.39 -6.74
N LEU A 103 8.01 -18.23 -7.96
CA LEU A 103 6.92 -17.28 -8.19
C LEU A 103 5.64 -17.70 -7.46
N GLU A 104 5.32 -18.99 -7.42
CA GLU A 104 4.22 -19.51 -6.60
C GLU A 104 4.42 -19.23 -5.11
N GLU A 105 5.63 -19.48 -4.59
CA GLU A 105 6.01 -19.21 -3.20
C GLU A 105 5.91 -17.71 -2.85
N LEU A 106 6.38 -16.84 -3.74
CA LEU A 106 6.33 -15.39 -3.55
C LEU A 106 4.90 -14.86 -3.59
N ALA A 107 4.07 -15.35 -4.52
CA ALA A 107 2.66 -15.01 -4.60
C ALA A 107 1.91 -15.43 -3.33
N GLU A 108 2.12 -16.66 -2.86
CA GLU A 108 1.52 -17.16 -1.63
C GLU A 108 1.99 -16.37 -0.39
N ARG A 109 3.29 -16.11 -0.27
CA ARG A 109 3.85 -15.29 0.81
C ARG A 109 3.23 -13.89 0.84
N ARG A 110 3.04 -13.26 -0.32
CA ARG A 110 2.37 -11.95 -0.43
C ARG A 110 0.95 -12.00 0.14
N LEU A 111 0.18 -13.04 -0.20
CA LEU A 111 -1.20 -13.20 0.27
C LEU A 111 -1.26 -13.46 1.79
N LEU A 112 -0.40 -14.33 2.29
CA LEU A 112 -0.32 -14.68 3.72
C LEU A 112 0.06 -13.47 4.58
N VAL A 113 1.08 -12.71 4.18
CA VAL A 113 1.49 -11.52 4.93
C VAL A 113 0.37 -10.49 4.96
N GLU A 114 -0.31 -10.25 3.83
CA GLU A 114 -1.42 -9.30 3.80
C GLU A 114 -2.57 -9.75 4.70
N LEU A 115 -2.92 -11.04 4.68
CA LEU A 115 -3.96 -11.61 5.54
C LEU A 115 -3.61 -11.45 7.03
N ILE A 116 -2.38 -11.80 7.43
CA ILE A 116 -1.90 -11.67 8.80
C ILE A 116 -1.94 -10.20 9.24
N ALA A 117 -1.37 -9.32 8.42
CA ALA A 117 -1.27 -7.90 8.73
C ALA A 117 -2.65 -7.23 8.81
N ALA A 118 -3.58 -7.59 7.92
CA ALA A 118 -4.95 -7.12 7.96
C ALA A 118 -5.73 -7.61 9.18
N ASN A 119 -5.62 -8.90 9.53
CA ASN A 119 -6.30 -9.44 10.72
C ASN A 119 -5.77 -8.77 12.00
N GLN A 120 -4.46 -8.58 12.08
CA GLN A 120 -3.85 -7.83 13.18
C GLN A 120 -4.33 -6.38 13.21
N TYR A 121 -4.31 -5.68 12.06
CA TYR A 121 -4.75 -4.30 11.95
C TYR A 121 -6.23 -4.13 12.34
N LEU A 122 -7.10 -5.08 11.99
CA LEU A 122 -8.49 -5.07 12.46
C LEU A 122 -8.59 -5.19 13.99
N ALA A 123 -7.61 -5.81 14.66
CA ALA A 123 -7.61 -5.96 16.11
C ALA A 123 -7.08 -4.71 16.85
N ASP A 124 -6.04 -4.05 16.34
CA ASP A 124 -5.32 -3.00 17.05
C ASP A 124 -5.35 -1.61 16.39
N LEU A 125 -5.74 -1.52 15.11
CA LEU A 125 -5.68 -0.31 14.28
C LEU A 125 -4.26 0.32 14.22
N ASP A 126 -3.21 -0.49 14.40
CA ASP A 126 -1.82 -0.05 14.32
C ASP A 126 -1.37 0.07 12.86
N LEU A 127 -1.53 1.29 12.33
CA LEU A 127 -1.12 1.65 10.97
C LEU A 127 0.39 1.46 10.75
N LYS A 128 1.22 1.74 11.76
CA LYS A 128 2.68 1.66 11.63
C LYS A 128 3.10 0.20 11.45
N ASN A 129 2.55 -0.69 12.27
CA ASN A 129 2.83 -2.12 12.14
C ASN A 129 2.32 -2.68 10.81
N LEU A 130 1.10 -2.30 10.39
CA LEU A 130 0.56 -2.66 9.07
C LEU A 130 1.52 -2.27 7.94
N SER A 131 1.86 -0.98 7.83
CA SER A 131 2.71 -0.49 6.74
C SER A 131 4.13 -1.03 6.80
N THR A 132 4.69 -1.23 7.99
CA THR A 132 6.02 -1.84 8.16
C THR A 132 6.03 -3.28 7.63
N ASN A 133 5.03 -4.09 7.99
CA ASN A 133 4.97 -5.50 7.57
C ASN A 133 4.75 -5.63 6.06
N LEU A 134 3.85 -4.82 5.49
CA LEU A 134 3.60 -4.82 4.05
C LEU A 134 4.83 -4.33 3.26
N THR A 135 5.49 -3.26 3.71
CA THR A 135 6.72 -2.73 3.08
C THR A 135 7.85 -3.75 3.13
N ARG A 136 8.11 -4.36 4.29
CA ARG A 136 9.15 -5.40 4.43
C ARG A 136 8.88 -6.61 3.55
N SER A 137 7.62 -7.00 3.40
CA SER A 137 7.23 -8.09 2.50
C SER A 137 7.49 -7.72 1.05
N ALA A 138 7.10 -6.52 0.61
CA ALA A 138 7.37 -6.04 -0.74
C ALA A 138 8.89 -5.97 -1.02
N ASP A 139 9.68 -5.46 -0.07
CA ASP A 139 11.14 -5.44 -0.16
C ASP A 139 11.71 -6.86 -0.33
N SER A 140 11.27 -7.80 0.50
CA SER A 140 11.78 -9.18 0.45
C SER A 140 11.38 -9.92 -0.81
N ILE A 141 10.15 -9.74 -1.29
CA ILE A 141 9.62 -10.40 -2.48
C ILE A 141 10.30 -9.85 -3.74
N THR A 142 10.37 -8.53 -3.87
CA THR A 142 10.99 -7.89 -5.04
C THR A 142 12.49 -8.18 -5.09
N GLN A 143 13.17 -8.19 -3.94
CA GLN A 143 14.59 -8.55 -3.89
C GLN A 143 14.82 -10.02 -4.29
N ALA A 144 14.02 -10.97 -3.79
CA ALA A 144 14.18 -12.38 -4.12
C ALA A 144 13.99 -12.64 -5.63
N LEU A 145 12.95 -12.04 -6.23
CA LEU A 145 12.73 -12.14 -7.68
C LEU A 145 13.86 -11.48 -8.46
N LEU A 146 14.32 -10.29 -8.04
CA LEU A 146 15.40 -9.57 -8.70
C LEU A 146 16.70 -10.37 -8.66
N GLU A 147 17.07 -10.94 -7.51
CA GLU A 147 18.27 -11.77 -7.34
C GLU A 147 18.23 -13.00 -8.25
N ARG A 148 17.10 -13.72 -8.28
CA ARG A 148 16.94 -14.89 -9.15
C ARG A 148 17.14 -14.56 -10.64
N LEU A 149 16.61 -13.42 -11.08
CA LEU A 149 16.75 -12.97 -12.47
C LEU A 149 18.15 -12.42 -12.76
N ARG A 150 18.82 -11.80 -11.77
CA ARG A 150 20.22 -11.38 -11.92
C ARG A 150 21.12 -12.57 -12.19
N GLU A 151 20.89 -13.70 -11.51
CA GLU A 151 21.61 -14.95 -11.77
C GLU A 151 21.32 -15.50 -13.17
N GLU A 152 20.05 -15.54 -13.59
CA GLU A 152 19.63 -16.03 -14.90
C GLU A 152 20.24 -15.24 -16.07
N TYR A 153 20.26 -13.91 -15.97
CA TYR A 153 20.75 -13.01 -17.03
C TYR A 153 22.20 -12.54 -16.83
N SER A 154 22.87 -12.97 -15.76
CA SER A 154 24.18 -12.44 -15.33
C SER A 154 24.23 -10.91 -15.18
N ALA A 155 23.10 -10.28 -14.86
CA ALA A 155 22.86 -8.83 -14.89
C ALA A 155 22.91 -8.18 -13.49
N HIS A 156 24.01 -8.39 -12.76
CA HIS A 156 24.15 -8.04 -11.33
C HIS A 156 24.09 -6.54 -11.00
N GLY A 157 24.18 -5.65 -12.00
CA GLY A 157 24.16 -4.20 -11.83
C GLY A 157 22.77 -3.59 -11.66
N VAL A 158 21.71 -4.27 -12.12
CA VAL A 158 20.33 -3.74 -12.09
C VAL A 158 19.80 -3.70 -10.68
N SER A 159 19.27 -2.57 -10.22
CA SER A 159 18.66 -2.32 -8.92
C SER A 159 17.28 -1.69 -9.07
N ILE A 160 16.48 -1.79 -8.01
CA ILE A 160 15.16 -1.15 -7.92
C ILE A 160 15.26 0.02 -6.94
N VAL A 161 14.74 1.18 -7.33
CA VAL A 161 14.52 2.34 -6.47
C VAL A 161 13.04 2.39 -6.12
N PRO A 162 12.63 1.99 -4.90
CA PRO A 162 11.25 2.08 -4.45
C PRO A 162 10.79 3.54 -4.41
N MET A 163 9.58 3.80 -4.92
CA MET A 163 8.96 5.12 -5.02
C MET A 163 7.58 5.12 -4.33
N GLY A 164 6.93 6.28 -4.26
CA GLY A 164 5.54 6.37 -3.81
C GLY A 164 5.33 5.85 -2.38
N LYS A 165 4.25 5.08 -2.15
CA LYS A 165 3.99 4.48 -0.83
C LYS A 165 5.00 3.39 -0.46
N TRP A 166 5.56 2.69 -1.45
CA TRP A 166 6.58 1.67 -1.21
C TRP A 166 7.92 2.28 -0.77
N GLY A 167 8.35 3.33 -1.47
CA GLY A 167 9.50 4.15 -1.08
C GLY A 167 9.30 4.80 0.28
N GLY A 168 8.13 5.41 0.52
CA GLY A 168 7.81 6.06 1.79
C GLY A 168 7.67 5.11 3.00
N GLY A 169 7.75 3.80 2.84
CA GLY A 169 7.51 2.84 3.93
C GLY A 169 6.05 2.83 4.43
N GLU A 170 5.13 3.29 3.59
CA GLU A 170 3.73 3.51 3.89
C GLU A 170 2.82 2.62 3.02
N LEU A 171 3.28 1.41 2.65
CA LEU A 171 2.39 0.50 1.93
C LEU A 171 1.12 0.24 2.73
N GLY A 172 0.00 0.26 2.02
CA GLY A 172 -1.29 -0.16 2.52
C GLY A 172 -1.73 -1.46 1.86
N LEU A 173 -2.86 -1.99 2.32
CA LEU A 173 -3.52 -3.12 1.69
C LEU A 173 -3.82 -2.79 0.22
N ARG A 174 -3.60 -3.77 -0.66
CA ARG A 174 -3.86 -3.65 -2.11
C ARG A 174 -3.13 -2.47 -2.79
N SER A 175 -2.00 -2.03 -2.22
CA SER A 175 -1.18 -0.97 -2.83
C SER A 175 -0.38 -1.50 -4.02
N ASP A 176 -0.30 -0.69 -5.07
CA ASP A 176 0.62 -0.91 -6.18
C ASP A 176 2.07 -0.63 -5.73
N LEU A 177 3.04 -1.21 -6.45
CA LEU A 177 4.45 -0.88 -6.27
C LEU A 177 4.88 0.16 -7.30
N ASP A 178 5.17 1.37 -6.84
CA ASP A 178 5.83 2.40 -7.63
C ASP A 178 7.35 2.23 -7.55
N PHE A 179 8.05 2.14 -8.68
CA PHE A 179 9.52 2.10 -8.67
C PHE A 179 10.19 2.46 -10.00
N VAL A 180 11.50 2.64 -9.94
CA VAL A 180 12.38 2.87 -11.09
C VAL A 180 13.50 1.83 -11.11
N PHE A 181 13.78 1.25 -12.27
CA PHE A 181 14.99 0.43 -12.43
C PHE A 181 16.20 1.31 -12.74
N VAL A 182 17.30 1.02 -12.06
CA VAL A 182 18.57 1.71 -12.22
C VAL A 182 19.69 0.68 -12.35
N THR A 183 20.63 0.86 -13.26
CA THR A 183 21.87 0.07 -13.29
C THR A 183 23.06 0.98 -13.03
N LYS A 184 24.14 0.41 -12.48
CA LYS A 184 25.32 1.19 -12.08
C LYS A 184 26.02 1.86 -13.27
N GLU A 185 26.15 1.11 -14.36
CA GLU A 185 26.79 1.55 -15.61
C GLU A 185 25.73 1.75 -16.70
N GLU A 186 26.14 2.05 -17.92
CA GLU A 186 25.20 2.10 -19.05
C GLU A 186 24.49 0.74 -19.26
N PRO A 187 23.14 0.76 -19.44
CA PRO A 187 22.35 -0.46 -19.58
C PRO A 187 22.83 -1.37 -20.71
N LYS A 188 23.07 -2.64 -20.39
CA LYS A 188 23.36 -3.68 -21.37
C LYS A 188 22.06 -4.35 -21.87
N PRO A 189 22.08 -5.05 -23.02
CA PRO A 189 20.91 -5.77 -23.51
C PRO A 189 20.30 -6.75 -22.49
N GLU A 190 21.14 -7.44 -21.70
CA GLU A 190 20.69 -8.36 -20.64
C GLU A 190 20.00 -7.64 -19.48
N ASP A 191 20.45 -6.44 -19.11
CA ASP A 191 19.81 -5.64 -18.06
C ASP A 191 18.37 -5.27 -18.46
N HIS A 192 18.16 -4.91 -19.72
CA HIS A 192 16.82 -4.64 -20.25
C HIS A 192 15.95 -5.90 -20.34
N LYS A 193 16.52 -7.06 -20.66
CA LYS A 193 15.79 -8.33 -20.65
C LYS A 193 15.35 -8.67 -19.22
N LEU A 194 16.25 -8.53 -18.25
CA LEU A 194 15.95 -8.71 -16.84
C LEU A 194 14.82 -7.77 -16.38
N ALA A 195 14.91 -6.47 -16.66
CA ALA A 195 13.89 -5.50 -16.25
C ALA A 195 12.50 -5.84 -16.82
N ARG A 196 12.43 -6.19 -18.11
CA ARG A 196 11.18 -6.63 -18.75
C ARG A 196 10.67 -7.96 -18.17
N ARG A 197 11.56 -8.91 -17.92
CA ARG A 197 11.22 -10.21 -17.33
C ARG A 197 10.69 -10.04 -15.92
N PHE A 198 11.32 -9.20 -15.10
CA PHE A 198 10.85 -8.87 -13.76
C PHE A 198 9.43 -8.31 -13.80
N LEU A 199 9.17 -7.32 -14.66
CA LEU A 199 7.82 -6.76 -14.78
C LEU A 199 6.80 -7.80 -15.21
N ALA A 200 7.14 -8.63 -16.19
CA ALA A 200 6.24 -9.70 -16.63
C ALA A 200 5.93 -10.66 -15.48
N ARG A 201 6.93 -11.08 -14.71
CA ARG A 201 6.77 -12.08 -13.63
C ARG A 201 6.11 -11.53 -12.37
N ILE A 202 6.35 -10.28 -12.00
CA ILE A 202 5.69 -9.71 -10.82
C ILE A 202 4.21 -9.38 -11.08
N THR A 203 3.84 -9.15 -12.34
CA THR A 203 2.47 -8.79 -12.77
C THR A 203 1.68 -9.94 -13.38
N GLU A 204 2.29 -11.11 -13.61
CA GLU A 204 1.58 -12.27 -14.14
C GLU A 204 0.51 -12.77 -13.16
N ALA A 205 -0.54 -13.38 -13.69
CA ALA A 205 -1.66 -13.84 -12.88
C ALA A 205 -1.33 -15.18 -12.18
N HIS A 206 -1.43 -15.19 -10.85
CA HIS A 206 -1.40 -16.40 -10.03
C HIS A 206 -2.78 -16.67 -9.42
N ARG A 207 -2.90 -17.78 -8.68
CA ARG A 207 -4.08 -18.05 -7.87
C ARG A 207 -4.21 -16.97 -6.79
N GLY A 208 -5.24 -16.15 -6.88
CA GLY A 208 -5.46 -15.02 -5.96
C GLY A 208 -4.96 -13.66 -6.49
N GLY A 209 -4.54 -13.57 -7.75
CA GLY A 209 -4.10 -12.33 -8.40
C GLY A 209 -2.61 -12.34 -8.76
N SER A 210 -2.09 -11.22 -9.25
CA SER A 210 -0.65 -11.05 -9.43
C SER A 210 0.07 -10.90 -8.10
N ILE A 211 1.40 -11.05 -8.09
CA ILE A 211 2.20 -10.80 -6.89
C ILE A 211 2.03 -9.33 -6.48
N TYR A 212 2.27 -8.40 -7.42
CA TYR A 212 1.92 -6.99 -7.26
C TYR A 212 1.44 -6.40 -8.58
N ALA A 213 0.55 -5.41 -8.50
CA ALA A 213 0.42 -4.43 -9.55
C ALA A 213 1.59 -3.43 -9.45
N VAL A 214 2.03 -2.92 -10.59
CA VAL A 214 3.22 -2.07 -10.69
C VAL A 214 2.91 -0.80 -11.47
N ASP A 215 3.41 0.33 -10.97
CA ASP A 215 3.38 1.61 -11.67
C ASP A 215 4.81 2.14 -11.88
N MET A 216 5.17 2.35 -13.16
CA MET A 216 6.49 2.84 -13.55
C MET A 216 6.46 4.25 -14.15
N ARG A 217 5.37 5.00 -13.95
CA ARG A 217 5.22 6.35 -14.53
C ARG A 217 6.18 7.38 -13.95
N LEU A 218 6.80 7.10 -12.81
CA LEU A 218 7.76 7.99 -12.13
C LEU A 218 9.22 7.83 -12.61
N ARG A 219 9.48 6.95 -13.57
CA ARG A 219 10.81 6.85 -14.21
C ARG A 219 11.12 8.09 -15.05
N PRO A 220 12.40 8.42 -15.32
CA PRO A 220 12.76 9.57 -16.15
C PRO A 220 12.01 9.58 -17.49
N SER A 221 11.42 10.72 -17.85
CA SER A 221 10.56 10.91 -19.02
C SER A 221 9.27 10.06 -19.05
N GLY A 222 8.87 9.51 -17.90
CA GLY A 222 7.62 8.78 -17.70
C GLY A 222 7.42 7.64 -18.69
N ASN A 223 6.21 7.53 -19.26
CA ASN A 223 5.86 6.46 -20.20
C ASN A 223 6.66 6.45 -21.50
N ALA A 224 7.15 7.62 -21.93
CA ALA A 224 8.00 7.76 -23.12
C ALA A 224 9.46 7.42 -22.82
N GLY A 225 9.85 7.36 -21.55
CA GLY A 225 11.20 7.08 -21.11
C GLY A 225 11.56 5.60 -21.09
N PRO A 226 12.87 5.28 -21.07
CA PRO A 226 13.35 3.91 -21.01
C PRO A 226 12.91 3.23 -19.71
N ILE A 227 12.69 1.92 -19.77
CA ILE A 227 12.34 1.08 -18.61
C ILE A 227 13.42 1.04 -17.53
N LEU A 228 14.68 1.25 -17.94
CA LEU A 228 15.89 1.14 -17.13
C LEU A 228 16.83 2.27 -17.54
N VAL A 229 17.42 2.95 -16.56
CA VAL A 229 18.40 4.02 -16.77
C VAL A 229 19.71 3.71 -16.03
N SER A 230 20.81 4.30 -16.47
CA SER A 230 22.05 4.31 -15.69
C SER A 230 21.92 5.23 -14.48
N GLU A 231 22.72 4.95 -13.47
CA GLU A 231 22.81 5.74 -12.25
C GLU A 231 23.21 7.19 -12.53
N SER A 232 24.21 7.38 -13.41
CA SER A 232 24.66 8.69 -13.89
C SER A 232 23.52 9.48 -14.53
N ARG A 233 22.72 8.83 -15.39
CA ARG A 233 21.56 9.43 -16.06
C ARG A 233 20.45 9.80 -15.07
N LEU A 234 20.16 8.95 -14.09
CA LEU A 234 19.16 9.29 -13.07
C LEU A 234 19.62 10.50 -12.24
N LYS A 235 20.90 10.55 -11.87
CA LYS A 235 21.45 11.66 -11.11
C LYS A 235 21.36 12.97 -11.90
N SER A 236 21.82 12.98 -13.16
CA SER A 236 21.81 14.18 -14.00
C SER A 236 20.38 14.65 -14.34
N TYR A 237 19.44 13.72 -14.46
CA TYR A 237 18.01 14.02 -14.62
C TYR A 237 17.45 14.78 -13.41
N LEU A 238 17.78 14.34 -12.20
CA LEU A 238 17.27 14.93 -10.95
C LEU A 238 17.94 16.26 -10.62
N ASP A 239 19.27 16.35 -10.73
CA ASP A 239 20.03 17.57 -10.45
C ASP A 239 19.91 18.65 -11.55
N GLY A 240 19.38 18.28 -12.71
CA GLY A 240 19.11 19.20 -13.81
C GLY A 240 20.29 19.45 -14.74
N THR A 241 21.33 18.62 -14.67
CA THR A 241 22.53 18.72 -15.54
C THR A 241 22.44 17.87 -16.80
N ALA A 242 21.39 17.06 -16.98
CA ALA A 242 21.16 16.27 -18.18
C ALA A 242 20.91 17.17 -19.42
N GLU A 243 21.52 16.80 -20.55
CA GLU A 243 21.45 17.56 -21.81
C GLU A 243 20.10 17.41 -22.53
N ASP A 244 19.43 16.26 -22.37
CA ASP A 244 18.24 15.88 -23.12
C ASP A 244 16.93 16.25 -22.41
N ALA A 245 16.79 15.88 -21.14
CA ALA A 245 15.61 16.18 -20.33
C ALA A 245 15.98 16.27 -18.85
N THR A 246 15.28 17.11 -18.09
CA THR A 246 15.45 17.23 -16.65
C THR A 246 14.13 17.02 -15.93
N ALA A 247 14.20 16.54 -14.68
CA ALA A 247 13.02 16.29 -13.87
C ALA A 247 12.21 17.57 -13.63
N ALA A 248 10.92 17.55 -13.94
CA ALA A 248 10.00 18.62 -13.57
C ALA A 248 9.83 18.70 -12.05
N ALA A 249 9.28 19.81 -11.54
CA ALA A 249 9.11 20.01 -10.09
C ALA A 249 8.27 18.91 -9.43
N TRP A 250 7.19 18.47 -10.09
CA TRP A 250 6.31 17.41 -9.59
C TRP A 250 7.00 16.04 -9.56
N GLU A 251 7.93 15.78 -10.48
CA GLU A 251 8.74 14.55 -10.47
C GLU A 251 9.70 14.57 -9.30
N ARG A 252 10.45 15.66 -9.12
CA ARG A 252 11.37 15.83 -7.99
C ARG A 252 10.66 15.67 -6.65
N GLN A 253 9.44 16.17 -6.56
CA GLN A 253 8.56 15.97 -5.42
C GLN A 253 8.28 14.47 -5.17
N ALA A 254 7.97 13.70 -6.20
CA ALA A 254 7.74 12.25 -6.07
C ALA A 254 9.01 11.50 -5.60
N TYR A 255 10.19 11.95 -6.05
CA TYR A 255 11.48 11.41 -5.63
C TYR A 255 11.84 11.68 -4.16
N LEU A 256 11.16 12.60 -3.47
CA LEU A 256 11.35 12.76 -2.02
C LEU A 256 10.93 11.52 -1.22
N ARG A 257 10.07 10.67 -1.78
CA ARG A 257 9.68 9.38 -1.18
C ARG A 257 10.62 8.23 -1.59
N ALA A 258 11.62 8.48 -2.44
CA ALA A 258 12.49 7.42 -2.94
C ALA A 258 13.42 6.88 -1.85
N ARG A 259 13.53 5.56 -1.74
CA ARG A 259 14.60 4.91 -0.95
C ARG A 259 15.78 4.55 -1.85
N PRO A 260 17.03 4.74 -1.40
CA PRO A 260 18.19 4.36 -2.20
C PRO A 260 18.17 2.84 -2.38
N GLY A 261 18.29 2.37 -3.63
CA GLY A 261 18.52 0.96 -3.89
C GLY A 261 19.88 0.54 -3.34
N LYS A 262 20.04 -0.73 -2.94
CA LYS A 262 21.22 -1.27 -2.25
C LYS A 262 22.58 -0.93 -2.90
N ASN A 263 22.61 -0.71 -4.22
CA ASN A 263 23.82 -0.49 -5.00
C ASN A 263 23.95 0.91 -5.59
N LEU A 264 23.07 1.86 -5.23
CA LEU A 264 23.20 3.25 -5.70
C LEU A 264 24.24 4.00 -4.86
N SER A 265 25.07 4.83 -5.50
CA SER A 265 26.08 5.66 -4.83
C SER A 265 25.55 6.98 -4.27
N PHE A 266 24.29 7.31 -4.56
CA PHE A 266 23.64 8.55 -4.08
C PHE A 266 22.22 8.29 -3.57
N HIS A 267 21.69 9.23 -2.80
CA HIS A 267 20.29 9.22 -2.36
C HIS A 267 19.41 10.03 -3.33
N PRO A 268 18.44 9.42 -4.05
CA PRO A 268 17.66 10.16 -5.04
C PRO A 268 16.86 11.33 -4.48
N ALA A 269 16.26 11.17 -3.28
CA ALA A 269 15.56 12.26 -2.60
C ALA A 269 16.47 13.46 -2.29
N GLU A 270 17.72 13.22 -1.88
CA GLU A 270 18.68 14.27 -1.56
C GLU A 270 19.02 15.08 -2.82
N VAL A 271 19.35 14.39 -3.92
CA VAL A 271 19.66 15.03 -5.20
C VAL A 271 18.46 15.84 -5.73
N ALA A 272 17.26 15.28 -5.64
CA ALA A 272 16.03 15.97 -6.04
C ALA A 272 15.77 17.23 -5.19
N ALA A 273 16.03 17.16 -3.89
CA ALA A 273 15.87 18.28 -2.95
C ALA A 273 16.88 19.39 -3.20
N GLN A 274 18.17 19.06 -3.37
CA GLN A 274 19.26 20.04 -3.53
C GLN A 274 19.07 20.99 -4.73
N ARG A 275 18.36 20.56 -5.77
CA ARG A 275 18.00 21.41 -6.91
C ARG A 275 17.11 22.60 -6.52
N GLY A 276 16.27 22.45 -5.48
CA GLY A 276 15.39 23.51 -4.98
C GLY A 276 14.24 23.87 -5.93
N LEU A 277 13.40 24.83 -5.57
CA LEU A 277 12.29 25.31 -6.43
C LEU A 277 12.58 26.71 -6.95
N SER A 278 12.38 26.91 -8.25
CA SER A 278 12.30 28.22 -8.88
C SER A 278 10.89 28.80 -8.77
N ALA A 279 10.72 30.10 -9.10
CA ALA A 279 9.39 30.72 -9.14
C ALA A 279 8.45 30.01 -10.14
N THR A 280 8.98 29.62 -11.30
CA THR A 280 8.21 28.86 -12.32
C THR A 280 7.83 27.47 -11.83
N ASP A 281 8.69 26.79 -11.07
CA ASP A 281 8.34 25.50 -10.46
C ASP A 281 7.17 25.64 -9.48
N LEU A 282 7.17 26.70 -8.65
CA LEU A 282 6.09 26.96 -7.69
C LEU A 282 4.77 27.25 -8.39
N GLU A 283 4.78 28.04 -9.47
CA GLU A 283 3.59 28.30 -10.28
C GLU A 283 3.04 27.03 -10.94
N GLU A 284 3.94 26.18 -11.48
CA GLU A 284 3.56 24.88 -12.05
C GLU A 284 2.90 23.98 -11.01
N LEU A 285 3.51 23.86 -9.83
CA LEU A 285 3.00 23.04 -8.73
C LEU A 285 1.64 23.54 -8.21
N GLU A 286 1.45 24.84 -8.07
CA GLU A 286 0.16 25.42 -7.68
C GLU A 286 -0.91 25.18 -8.76
N SER A 287 -0.53 25.27 -10.03
CA SER A 287 -1.40 24.93 -11.16
C SER A 287 -1.77 23.44 -11.16
N ILE A 288 -0.84 22.53 -10.86
CA ILE A 288 -1.11 21.09 -10.73
C ILE A 288 -2.07 20.86 -9.56
N ARG A 289 -1.81 21.47 -8.41
CA ARG A 289 -2.66 21.41 -7.22
C ARG A 289 -4.10 21.78 -7.56
N SER A 290 -4.32 22.98 -8.11
CA SER A 290 -5.66 23.49 -8.41
C SER A 290 -6.46 22.61 -9.39
N ARG A 291 -5.77 21.82 -10.23
CA ARG A 291 -6.38 20.84 -11.14
C ARG A 291 -6.68 19.50 -10.48
N LEU A 292 -5.89 19.08 -9.50
CA LEU A 292 -6.01 17.78 -8.83
C LEU A 292 -7.07 17.77 -7.73
N PHE A 293 -7.16 18.83 -6.94
CA PHE A 293 -8.07 18.90 -5.79
C PHE A 293 -9.37 19.59 -6.20
N PHE A 294 -10.43 18.81 -6.34
CA PHE A 294 -11.76 19.29 -6.76
C PHE A 294 -12.75 19.24 -5.59
N LYS A 295 -13.83 20.02 -5.68
CA LYS A 295 -14.92 19.95 -4.70
C LYS A 295 -15.66 18.62 -4.83
N GLU A 296 -15.78 17.91 -3.73
CA GLU A 296 -16.51 16.64 -3.64
C GLU A 296 -17.94 16.75 -4.18
N LYS A 297 -18.43 15.66 -4.77
CA LYS A 297 -19.86 15.54 -5.10
C LYS A 297 -20.65 15.32 -3.82
N VAL A 298 -21.90 15.80 -3.80
CA VAL A 298 -22.81 15.60 -2.67
C VAL A 298 -22.99 14.09 -2.41
N GLY A 299 -22.74 13.66 -1.16
CA GLY A 299 -22.86 12.26 -0.76
C GLY A 299 -21.65 11.38 -1.07
N GLU A 300 -20.55 11.97 -1.55
CA GLU A 300 -19.26 11.29 -1.73
C GLU A 300 -18.19 11.94 -0.85
N ILE A 301 -17.18 11.14 -0.51
CA ILE A 301 -15.93 11.58 0.14
C ILE A 301 -14.77 11.01 -0.67
N ASP A 302 -13.79 11.83 -1.04
CA ASP A 302 -12.53 11.36 -1.63
C ASP A 302 -11.40 11.51 -0.62
N LEU A 303 -10.95 10.40 -0.03
CA LEU A 303 -9.91 10.44 1.00
C LEU A 303 -8.57 11.01 0.49
N LYS A 304 -8.34 10.96 -0.83
CA LYS A 304 -7.05 11.30 -1.44
C LYS A 304 -7.07 12.65 -2.13
N LEU A 305 -8.03 12.88 -3.02
CA LEU A 305 -8.05 14.02 -3.96
C LEU A 305 -9.07 15.10 -3.57
N THR A 306 -9.03 15.52 -2.29
CA THR A 306 -9.84 16.63 -1.75
C THR A 306 -8.94 17.61 -1.00
N ASP A 307 -9.42 18.84 -0.77
CA ASP A 307 -8.71 19.79 0.10
C ASP A 307 -8.58 19.22 1.52
N GLY A 308 -7.36 19.18 2.04
CA GLY A 308 -7.04 18.50 3.30
C GLY A 308 -7.01 16.97 3.23
N GLY A 309 -7.14 16.37 2.04
CA GLY A 309 -6.99 14.92 1.83
C GLY A 309 -5.54 14.44 1.89
N LEU A 310 -5.35 13.12 1.72
CA LEU A 310 -4.01 12.50 1.83
C LEU A 310 -3.00 13.12 0.86
N ALA A 311 -3.34 13.22 -0.43
CA ALA A 311 -2.42 13.77 -1.42
C ALA A 311 -2.12 15.24 -1.15
N ASP A 312 -3.04 15.97 -0.50
CA ASP A 312 -2.85 17.37 -0.16
C ASP A 312 -1.73 17.56 0.89
N VAL A 313 -1.80 16.75 1.96
CA VAL A 313 -0.79 16.74 3.02
C VAL A 313 0.59 16.37 2.45
N GLU A 314 0.65 15.30 1.65
CA GLU A 314 1.87 14.84 0.97
C GLU A 314 2.46 15.95 0.11
N PHE A 315 1.61 16.58 -0.71
CA PHE A 315 2.01 17.65 -1.62
C PHE A 315 2.59 18.85 -0.89
N THR A 316 1.95 19.25 0.20
CA THR A 316 2.36 20.41 0.99
C THR A 316 3.69 20.16 1.71
N ALA A 317 3.88 18.99 2.32
CA ALA A 317 5.14 18.64 2.99
C ALA A 317 6.31 18.53 2.00
N GLN A 318 6.08 17.89 0.84
CA GLN A 318 7.10 17.72 -0.19
C GLN A 318 7.55 19.05 -0.80
N ILE A 319 6.62 19.96 -1.09
CA ILE A 319 6.97 21.31 -1.57
C ILE A 319 7.77 22.07 -0.52
N ALA A 320 7.39 21.97 0.76
CA ALA A 320 8.10 22.64 1.84
C ALA A 320 9.57 22.17 1.95
N LEU A 321 9.82 20.87 1.76
CA LEU A 321 11.16 20.30 1.71
C LEU A 321 11.94 20.78 0.49
N LEU A 322 11.37 20.68 -0.72
CA LEU A 322 12.04 21.14 -1.95
C LEU A 322 12.37 22.63 -1.90
N ALA A 323 11.45 23.48 -1.43
CA ALA A 323 11.67 24.93 -1.31
C ALA A 323 12.86 25.27 -0.39
N ARG A 324 13.14 24.41 0.60
CA ARG A 324 14.23 24.57 1.56
C ARG A 324 15.52 23.85 1.14
N LYS A 325 15.48 23.09 0.05
CA LYS A 325 16.56 22.18 -0.36
C LYS A 325 16.89 21.12 0.69
N GLU A 326 15.87 20.71 1.43
CA GLU A 326 15.97 19.75 2.53
C GLU A 326 15.32 18.43 2.15
N PHE A 327 15.76 17.33 2.77
CA PHE A 327 15.13 16.02 2.63
C PHE A 327 15.08 15.30 3.98
N SER A 328 14.07 14.46 4.16
CA SER A 328 13.95 13.62 5.37
C SER A 328 14.56 12.24 5.12
N ILE A 329 15.33 11.75 6.09
CA ILE A 329 15.85 10.37 6.09
C ILE A 329 14.70 9.35 6.19
N ASP A 330 13.65 9.69 6.94
CA ASP A 330 12.39 8.94 6.92
C ASP A 330 11.51 9.46 5.76
N PRO A 331 11.35 8.71 4.66
CA PRO A 331 10.62 9.14 3.48
C PRO A 331 9.09 9.03 3.64
N SER A 332 8.58 8.63 4.80
CA SER A 332 7.13 8.67 5.09
C SER A 332 6.64 10.12 5.17
N THR A 333 5.35 10.35 4.95
CA THR A 333 4.80 11.71 5.10
C THR A 333 4.82 12.17 6.55
N SER A 334 4.59 11.27 7.51
CA SER A 334 4.80 11.60 8.92
C SER A 334 6.26 11.98 9.20
N GLY A 335 7.25 11.27 8.62
CA GLY A 335 8.67 11.58 8.74
C GLY A 335 9.04 12.94 8.14
N MET A 336 8.55 13.24 6.93
CA MET A 336 8.74 14.55 6.28
C MET A 336 8.18 15.70 7.12
N ILE A 337 6.98 15.55 7.68
CA ILE A 337 6.38 16.58 8.54
C ILE A 337 7.19 16.73 9.83
N GLN A 338 7.64 15.63 10.44
CA GLN A 338 8.47 15.67 11.63
C GLN A 338 9.83 16.36 11.37
N TRP A 339 10.43 16.16 10.19
CA TRP A 339 11.61 16.89 9.77
C TRP A 339 11.32 18.40 9.71
N LEU A 340 10.21 18.79 9.05
CA LEU A 340 9.79 20.18 8.93
C LEU A 340 9.48 20.84 10.28
N GLU A 341 8.93 20.11 11.26
CA GLU A 341 8.74 20.58 12.65
C GLU A 341 10.05 21.06 13.29
N GLY A 342 11.19 20.47 12.90
CA GLY A 342 12.51 20.81 13.42
C GLY A 342 13.12 22.07 12.79
N ILE A 343 12.72 22.42 11.58
CA ILE A 343 13.39 23.46 10.77
C ILE A 343 12.50 24.65 10.39
N ASP A 344 11.19 24.59 10.64
CA ASP A 344 10.25 25.66 10.31
C ASP A 344 9.28 25.96 11.46
N SER A 345 9.09 27.23 11.79
CA SER A 345 8.25 27.65 12.92
C SER A 345 6.76 27.37 12.73
N SER A 346 6.27 27.38 11.49
CA SER A 346 4.86 27.10 11.17
C SER A 346 4.58 25.62 11.24
N TRP A 347 5.50 24.78 10.73
CA TRP A 347 5.43 23.34 10.91
C TRP A 347 5.66 22.94 12.37
N LYS A 348 6.52 23.63 13.12
CA LYS A 348 6.69 23.39 14.55
C LYS A 348 5.38 23.57 15.34
N SER A 349 4.53 24.52 14.95
CA SER A 349 3.27 24.78 15.63
C SER A 349 2.12 23.89 15.16
N LEU A 350 2.09 23.51 13.87
CA LEU A 350 0.96 22.78 13.26
C LEU A 350 1.27 21.31 12.93
N GLY A 351 2.53 20.91 12.86
CA GLY A 351 2.98 19.62 12.31
C GLY A 351 2.40 18.42 13.06
N ALA A 352 2.38 18.47 14.39
CA ALA A 352 1.82 17.38 15.20
C ALA A 352 0.33 17.16 14.91
N GLU A 353 -0.46 18.25 14.79
CA GLU A 353 -1.86 18.18 14.41
C GLU A 353 -2.02 17.64 12.98
N VAL A 354 -1.20 18.11 12.03
CA VAL A 354 -1.25 17.61 10.64
C VAL A 354 -0.96 16.10 10.59
N ARG A 355 0.03 15.61 11.34
CA ARG A 355 0.37 14.18 11.40
C ARG A 355 -0.75 13.35 11.99
N GLU A 356 -1.32 13.75 13.12
CA GLU A 356 -2.42 13.02 13.77
C GLU A 356 -3.61 12.88 12.82
N ARG A 357 -3.98 13.96 12.13
CA ARG A 357 -5.10 13.95 11.18
C ARG A 357 -4.79 13.16 9.91
N TYR A 358 -3.56 13.25 9.39
CA TYR A 358 -3.11 12.41 8.27
C TYR A 358 -3.20 10.93 8.62
N GLU A 359 -2.70 10.54 9.80
CA GLU A 359 -2.77 9.16 10.29
C GLU A 359 -4.21 8.68 10.49
N PHE A 360 -5.11 9.54 10.96
CA PHE A 360 -6.54 9.23 11.03
C PHE A 360 -7.13 8.92 9.64
N ILE A 361 -6.87 9.76 8.63
CA ILE A 361 -7.38 9.53 7.27
C ILE A 361 -6.74 8.27 6.67
N ARG A 362 -5.45 8.01 6.91
CA ARG A 362 -4.79 6.76 6.51
C ARG A 362 -5.43 5.55 7.19
N LYS A 363 -5.81 5.63 8.47
CA LYS A 363 -6.51 4.54 9.14
C LYS A 363 -7.85 4.23 8.47
N VAL A 364 -8.62 5.27 8.15
CA VAL A 364 -9.89 5.15 7.41
C VAL A 364 -9.66 4.58 6.01
N GLU A 365 -8.62 5.01 5.30
CA GLU A 365 -8.25 4.47 3.98
C GLU A 365 -8.02 2.96 4.05
N GLN A 366 -7.24 2.47 5.03
CA GLN A 366 -6.93 1.05 5.17
C GLN A 366 -8.15 0.22 5.58
N LEU A 367 -9.00 0.74 6.47
CA LEU A 367 -10.27 0.09 6.81
C LEU A 367 -11.21 0.06 5.62
N PHE A 368 -11.26 1.12 4.82
CA PHE A 368 -12.05 1.15 3.60
C PHE A 368 -11.59 0.08 2.62
N GLN A 369 -10.27 -0.08 2.40
CA GLN A 369 -9.75 -1.17 1.55
C GLN A 369 -10.17 -2.57 2.01
N LEU A 370 -10.43 -2.74 3.32
CA LEU A 370 -10.94 -4.00 3.84
C LEU A 370 -12.43 -4.14 3.62
N THR A 371 -13.24 -3.09 3.83
CA THR A 371 -14.70 -3.20 3.79
C THR A 371 -15.27 -3.15 2.38
N THR A 372 -14.55 -2.61 1.40
CA THR A 372 -14.98 -2.56 0.01
C THR A 372 -14.56 -3.80 -0.79
N SER A 373 -15.25 -4.02 -1.91
CA SER A 373 -14.79 -4.98 -2.93
C SER A 373 -13.87 -4.33 -3.98
N GLN A 374 -13.93 -3.01 -4.14
CA GLN A 374 -13.23 -2.28 -5.21
C GLN A 374 -12.06 -1.47 -4.65
N SER A 375 -10.93 -1.37 -5.36
CA SER A 375 -9.84 -0.49 -4.89
C SER A 375 -10.18 0.94 -5.27
N GLY A 376 -9.96 1.88 -4.36
CA GLY A 376 -10.22 3.30 -4.60
C GLY A 376 -10.14 4.15 -3.35
N SER A 377 -10.11 5.48 -3.56
CA SER A 377 -10.13 6.49 -2.49
C SER A 377 -11.51 7.13 -2.27
N ARG A 378 -12.46 6.88 -3.18
CA ARG A 378 -13.80 7.48 -3.16
C ARG A 378 -14.79 6.58 -2.44
N ILE A 379 -15.54 7.19 -1.53
CA ILE A 379 -16.50 6.53 -0.67
C ILE A 379 -17.86 7.17 -0.87
N ARG A 380 -18.89 6.35 -1.06
CA ARG A 380 -20.29 6.79 -1.02
C ARG A 380 -20.79 6.65 0.41
N VAL A 381 -21.18 7.76 1.05
CA VAL A 381 -21.48 7.79 2.50
C VAL A 381 -22.73 6.99 2.89
N LYS A 382 -23.58 6.61 1.93
CA LYS A 382 -24.76 5.76 2.17
C LYS A 382 -24.56 4.28 1.81
N SER A 383 -23.36 3.88 1.37
CA SER A 383 -23.09 2.50 0.98
C SER A 383 -22.97 1.58 2.19
N ASP A 384 -23.22 0.28 1.98
CA ASP A 384 -23.02 -0.72 3.04
C ASP A 384 -21.53 -0.90 3.38
N GLU A 385 -20.63 -0.58 2.44
CA GLU A 385 -19.18 -0.54 2.68
C GLU A 385 -18.80 0.54 3.70
N PHE A 386 -19.44 1.72 3.64
CA PHE A 386 -19.21 2.80 4.60
C PHE A 386 -19.85 2.49 5.96
N LYS A 387 -21.07 1.92 5.99
CA LYS A 387 -21.70 1.47 7.24
C LYS A 387 -20.84 0.42 7.95
N ARG A 388 -20.32 -0.57 7.22
CA ARG A 388 -19.39 -1.56 7.78
C ARG A 388 -18.13 -0.92 8.33
N LEU A 389 -17.56 0.04 7.60
CA LEU A 389 -16.38 0.76 8.05
C LEU A 389 -16.65 1.51 9.37
N ALA A 390 -17.76 2.26 9.46
CA ALA A 390 -18.15 2.97 10.68
C ALA A 390 -18.34 2.02 11.87
N LEU A 391 -18.99 0.87 11.65
CA LEU A 391 -19.14 -0.17 12.67
C LEU A 391 -17.81 -0.76 13.14
N VAL A 392 -16.85 -1.00 12.23
CA VAL A 392 -15.49 -1.45 12.60
C VAL A 392 -14.78 -0.38 13.45
N MET A 393 -14.97 0.89 13.13
CA MET A 393 -14.46 2.02 13.91
C MET A 393 -15.25 2.28 15.20
N LYS A 394 -16.34 1.54 15.45
CA LYS A 394 -17.23 1.67 16.61
C LYS A 394 -17.84 3.06 16.75
N VAL A 395 -18.21 3.67 15.63
CA VAL A 395 -18.88 4.98 15.56
C VAL A 395 -20.12 4.90 14.68
N ALA A 396 -21.07 5.82 14.84
CA ALA A 396 -22.18 5.93 13.91
C ALA A 396 -21.69 6.40 12.52
N PRO A 397 -22.31 5.96 11.41
CA PRO A 397 -21.94 6.42 10.07
C PRO A 397 -21.94 7.95 9.92
N GLU A 398 -22.92 8.63 10.53
CA GLU A 398 -23.06 10.09 10.49
C GLU A 398 -21.94 10.79 11.27
N ASP A 399 -21.52 10.20 12.39
CA ASP A 399 -20.40 10.71 13.19
C ASP A 399 -19.09 10.55 12.45
N LEU A 400 -18.87 9.41 11.78
CA LEU A 400 -17.68 9.19 10.98
C LEU A 400 -17.59 10.16 9.80
N GLU A 401 -18.69 10.35 9.07
CA GLU A 401 -18.76 11.33 8.00
C GLU A 401 -18.40 12.73 8.53
N SER A 402 -19.00 13.12 9.67
CA SER A 402 -18.72 14.40 10.31
C SER A 402 -17.25 14.53 10.73
N GLN A 403 -16.66 13.49 11.33
CA GLN A 403 -15.26 13.46 11.71
C GLN A 403 -14.34 13.61 10.50
N LEU A 404 -14.60 12.92 9.40
CA LEU A 404 -13.82 13.05 8.16
C LEU A 404 -13.89 14.48 7.61
N ARG A 405 -15.09 15.04 7.49
CA ARG A 405 -15.28 16.41 6.98
C ARG A 405 -14.60 17.47 7.86
N LEU A 406 -14.68 17.32 9.19
CA LEU A 406 -13.97 18.19 10.13
C LEU A 406 -12.45 18.06 10.01
N ASN A 407 -11.93 16.84 9.84
CA ASN A 407 -10.51 16.61 9.63
C ASN A 407 -10.01 17.25 8.33
N PHE A 408 -10.73 17.10 7.22
CA PHE A 408 -10.37 17.74 5.95
C PHE A 408 -10.38 19.26 6.08
N ALA A 409 -11.41 19.85 6.69
CA ALA A 409 -11.50 21.30 6.87
C ALA A 409 -10.36 21.85 7.75
N ALA A 410 -10.03 21.16 8.84
CA ALA A 410 -8.94 21.52 9.73
C ALA A 410 -7.58 21.40 9.03
N LEU A 411 -7.34 20.31 8.31
CA LEU A 411 -6.13 20.12 7.51
C LEU A 411 -6.01 21.19 6.43
N ALA A 412 -7.07 21.46 5.65
CA ALA A 412 -7.05 22.50 4.63
C ALA A 412 -6.65 23.87 5.22
N LYS A 413 -7.17 24.21 6.41
CA LYS A 413 -6.79 25.45 7.12
C LYS A 413 -5.32 25.44 7.57
N ALA A 414 -4.85 24.35 8.17
CA ALA A 414 -3.46 24.22 8.62
C ALA A 414 -2.47 24.27 7.44
N LEU A 415 -2.77 23.53 6.38
CA LEU A 415 -1.96 23.47 5.16
C LEU A 415 -1.89 24.82 4.45
N ASN A 416 -3.00 25.57 4.37
CA ASN A 416 -2.98 26.94 3.84
C ASN A 416 -2.09 27.88 4.65
N SER A 417 -2.02 27.69 5.98
CA SER A 417 -1.17 28.51 6.85
C SER A 417 0.32 28.25 6.57
N VAL A 418 0.73 26.98 6.47
CA VAL A 418 2.14 26.62 6.19
C VAL A 418 2.58 26.90 4.75
N ARG A 419 1.66 26.89 3.77
CA ARG A 419 1.97 27.24 2.37
C ARG A 419 2.30 28.71 2.16
N SER A 420 1.76 29.60 2.98
CA SER A 420 1.98 31.05 2.85
C SER A 420 3.47 31.43 2.89
N PHE A 421 4.31 30.58 3.49
CA PHE A 421 5.75 30.73 3.53
C PHE A 421 6.44 30.43 2.19
N ALA A 422 5.95 29.46 1.39
CA ALA A 422 6.57 29.13 0.10
C ALA A 422 6.44 30.26 -0.95
N ARG A 423 5.68 31.32 -0.64
CA ARG A 423 5.47 32.50 -1.49
C ARG A 423 6.38 33.68 -1.11
N ARG A 424 7.21 33.56 -0.08
CA ARG A 424 8.21 34.56 0.34
C ARG A 424 9.60 34.03 0.02
#